data_AF-A0A2G4SEV0-F1
#
_entry.id   AF-A0A2G4SEV0-F1
#
_cell.length_a   1.000
_cell.length_b   1.000
_cell.length_c   1.000
_cell.angle_alpha   90.00
_cell.angle_beta   90.00
_cell.angle_gamma   90.00
#
_symmetry.space_group_name_H-M   'P 1'
#
loop_
_entity.id
_entity.type
_entity.pdbx_description
1 polymer ?
#
loop_
_entity_poly.entity_id
_entity_poly.type
_entity_poly.pdbx_seq_one_letter_code
_entity_poly.pdbx_strand_id
1 'polypeptide(L)'
;MSEKKPNQDIILLDSPASSVSSRKINRLTKYFSLLPSPASSTIYSKVSFSSTVRVHETFSSTEYDRRSDNTYTCQNLTPELALDIKKELNDYKLNHMHVHPQSRQLTHFFI
;
A
#
# COMPACT_ATOMS: atom_id res chain seq x y z
N MET A 1 7.21 -4.13 -54.06
CA MET A 1 8.10 -4.98 -53.23
C MET A 1 7.55 -5.01 -51.82
N SER A 2 7.15 -6.20 -51.37
CA SER A 2 6.63 -6.45 -50.02
C SER A 2 7.78 -6.55 -49.03
N GLU A 3 7.85 -5.64 -48.07
CA GLU A 3 8.73 -5.79 -46.91
C GLU A 3 8.03 -6.62 -45.84
N LYS A 4 8.43 -7.89 -45.78
CA LYS A 4 8.03 -8.87 -44.77
C LYS A 4 8.74 -8.53 -43.46
N LYS A 5 8.02 -7.98 -42.47
CA LYS A 5 8.55 -7.82 -41.11
C LYS A 5 8.82 -9.21 -40.50
N PRO A 6 9.94 -9.42 -39.79
CA PRO A 6 10.21 -10.68 -39.11
C PRO A 6 9.24 -10.86 -37.94
N ASN A 7 8.55 -12.01 -37.93
CA ASN A 7 7.78 -12.53 -36.80
C ASN A 7 8.71 -12.61 -35.58
N GLN A 8 8.37 -11.88 -34.52
CA GLN A 8 8.90 -12.16 -33.19
C GLN A 8 7.91 -13.10 -32.52
N ASP A 9 8.21 -14.39 -32.60
CA ASP A 9 7.57 -15.41 -31.78
C ASP A 9 7.91 -15.11 -30.31
N ILE A 10 6.99 -14.46 -29.61
CA ILE A 10 7.04 -14.33 -28.16
C ILE A 10 6.87 -15.76 -27.63
N ILE A 11 7.97 -16.36 -27.18
CA ILE A 11 7.97 -17.60 -26.43
C ILE A 11 7.18 -17.33 -25.15
N LEU A 12 5.90 -17.73 -25.16
CA LEU A 12 5.12 -17.98 -23.95
C LEU A 12 5.87 -19.05 -23.17
N LEU A 13 6.72 -18.63 -22.24
CA LEU A 13 7.15 -19.47 -21.13
C LEU A 13 5.88 -19.79 -20.35
N ASP A 14 5.37 -20.99 -20.61
CA ASP A 14 4.34 -21.67 -19.84
C ASP A 14 4.73 -21.55 -18.36
N SER A 15 4.00 -20.70 -17.63
CA SER A 15 4.19 -20.62 -16.19
C SER A 15 3.84 -21.99 -15.63
N PRO A 16 4.78 -22.67 -14.93
CA PRO A 16 4.48 -23.98 -14.37
C PRO A 16 3.29 -23.80 -13.46
N ALA A 17 2.25 -24.60 -13.74
CA ALA A 17 1.01 -24.65 -12.98
C ALA A 17 1.32 -24.44 -11.50
N SER A 18 0.98 -23.25 -10.98
CA SER A 18 0.99 -23.03 -9.55
C SER A 18 -0.08 -23.96 -9.03
N SER A 19 0.37 -25.11 -8.52
CA SER A 19 -0.47 -26.03 -7.79
C SER A 19 -1.18 -25.16 -6.76
N VAL A 20 -2.50 -25.02 -6.94
CA VAL A 20 -3.36 -24.39 -5.95
C VAL A 20 -3.41 -25.39 -4.82
N SER A 21 -2.31 -25.45 -4.06
CA SER A 21 -2.22 -26.12 -2.78
C SER A 21 -3.30 -25.47 -1.95
N SER A 22 -4.36 -26.23 -1.69
CA SER A 22 -5.53 -25.81 -0.93
C SER A 22 -5.08 -25.21 0.40
N ARG A 23 -4.90 -23.89 0.45
CA ARG A 23 -4.37 -23.22 1.63
C ARG A 23 -5.41 -23.35 2.74
N LYS A 24 -5.05 -24.03 3.82
CA LYS A 24 -5.90 -24.22 4.99
C LYS A 24 -6.33 -22.87 5.54
N ILE A 25 -7.63 -22.61 5.58
CA ILE A 25 -8.19 -21.39 6.17
C ILE A 25 -8.11 -21.54 7.70
N ASN A 26 -7.22 -20.76 8.33
CA ASN A 26 -7.20 -20.67 9.78
C ASN A 26 -8.36 -19.75 10.24
N ARG A 27 -9.43 -20.35 10.76
CA ARG A 27 -10.52 -19.61 11.40
C ARG A 27 -10.09 -19.17 12.80
N LEU A 28 -9.81 -17.88 12.98
CA LEU A 28 -9.56 -17.32 14.31
C LEU A 28 -10.90 -17.11 15.05
N THR A 29 -11.45 -18.18 15.62
CA THR A 29 -12.67 -18.11 16.46
C THR A 29 -12.36 -17.92 17.95
N LYS A 30 -11.10 -18.07 18.36
CA LYS A 30 -10.70 -18.22 19.77
C LYS A 30 -10.94 -16.98 20.63
N TYR A 31 -11.00 -15.78 20.03
CA TYR A 31 -11.13 -14.52 20.78
C TYR A 31 -12.49 -13.84 20.62
N PHE A 32 -13.36 -14.32 19.71
CA PHE A 32 -14.65 -13.67 19.45
C PHE A 32 -15.70 -13.89 20.54
N SER A 33 -15.63 -15.01 21.28
CA SER A 33 -16.57 -15.33 22.36
C SER A 33 -16.34 -14.53 23.65
N LEU A 34 -15.24 -13.79 23.75
CA LEU A 34 -14.89 -12.96 24.91
C LEU A 34 -15.21 -11.48 24.72
N LEU A 35 -15.62 -11.06 23.51
CA LEU A 35 -16.05 -9.68 23.30
C LEU A 35 -17.42 -9.47 23.95
N PRO A 36 -17.59 -8.40 24.76
CA PRO A 36 -18.90 -7.97 25.19
C PRO A 36 -19.80 -7.80 23.96
N SER A 37 -20.94 -8.50 23.94
CA SER A 37 -21.96 -8.25 22.93
C SER A 37 -22.32 -6.77 22.99
N PRO A 38 -22.29 -6.01 21.87
CA PRO A 38 -22.66 -4.61 21.90
C PRO A 38 -24.09 -4.52 22.42
N ALA A 39 -24.24 -3.98 23.62
CA ALA A 39 -25.54 -3.75 24.24
C ALA A 39 -26.37 -2.91 23.26
N SER A 40 -27.53 -3.48 22.92
CA SER A 40 -28.50 -3.00 21.95
C SER A 40 -28.69 -1.48 21.98
N SER A 41 -28.08 -0.77 21.03
CA SER A 41 -28.57 0.53 20.59
C SER A 41 -29.41 0.28 19.33
N THR A 42 -30.72 0.26 19.53
CA THR A 42 -31.72 0.14 18.47
C THR A 42 -31.71 1.40 17.60
N ILE A 43 -30.82 1.48 16.63
CA ILE A 43 -30.96 2.32 15.44
C ILE A 43 -30.48 1.51 14.24
N TYR A 44 -31.40 1.15 13.35
CA TYR A 44 -31.22 0.42 12.09
C TYR A 44 -29.81 0.55 11.48
N SER A 45 -28.91 -0.36 11.84
CA SER A 45 -27.59 -0.43 11.23
C SER A 45 -27.76 -1.09 9.86
N LYS A 46 -27.60 -0.30 8.79
CA LYS A 46 -27.59 -0.79 7.40
C LYS A 46 -26.34 -1.61 7.06
N VAL A 47 -25.44 -1.79 8.02
CA VAL A 47 -24.16 -2.49 7.87
C VAL A 47 -23.97 -3.40 9.08
N SER A 48 -23.62 -4.66 8.82
CA SER A 48 -23.19 -5.62 9.82
C SER A 48 -21.77 -6.10 9.50
N PHE A 49 -21.00 -6.41 10.53
CA PHE A 49 -19.66 -6.99 10.38
C PHE A 49 -19.72 -8.51 10.51
N SER A 50 -18.89 -9.22 9.73
CA SER A 50 -18.72 -10.66 9.89
C SER A 50 -18.13 -10.97 11.26
N SER A 51 -18.76 -11.87 12.01
CA SER A 51 -18.23 -12.42 13.27
C SER A 51 -17.06 -13.37 13.06
N THR A 52 -16.77 -13.74 11.81
CA THR A 52 -15.66 -14.62 11.44
C THR A 52 -14.60 -13.84 10.70
N VAL A 53 -13.37 -13.86 11.23
CA VAL A 53 -12.17 -13.39 10.53
C VAL A 53 -11.55 -14.57 9.79
N ARG A 54 -11.35 -14.43 8.48
CA ARG A 54 -10.60 -15.38 7.65
C ARG A 54 -9.16 -14.88 7.54
N VAL A 55 -8.20 -15.72 7.91
CA VAL A 55 -6.77 -15.44 7.75
C VAL A 55 -6.24 -16.33 6.63
N HIS A 56 -5.66 -15.71 5.62
CA HIS A 56 -4.92 -16.38 4.56
C HIS A 56 -3.43 -16.24 4.84
N GLU A 57 -2.69 -17.33 4.62
CA GLU A 57 -1.24 -17.32 4.78
C GLU A 57 -0.58 -16.54 3.63
N THR A 58 0.18 -15.52 4.01
CA THR A 58 1.08 -14.76 3.14
C THR A 58 2.53 -15.10 3.46
N PHE A 59 3.47 -14.60 2.66
CA PHE A 59 4.90 -14.80 2.88
C PHE A 59 5.32 -14.44 4.32
N SER A 60 6.00 -15.35 5.02
CA SER A 60 6.55 -15.07 6.36
C SER A 60 7.76 -14.12 6.31
N SER A 61 8.17 -13.56 7.44
CA SER A 61 9.42 -12.79 7.51
C SER A 61 10.67 -13.63 7.24
N THR A 62 10.55 -14.96 7.35
CA THR A 62 11.60 -15.91 6.98
C THR A 62 11.65 -16.17 5.47
N GLU A 63 10.53 -15.97 4.76
CA GLU A 63 10.47 -16.13 3.30
C GLU A 63 10.99 -14.89 2.56
N TYR A 64 10.89 -13.72 3.17
CA TYR A 64 11.55 -12.52 2.65
C TYR A 64 11.75 -11.47 3.75
N ASP A 65 12.88 -10.76 3.67
CA ASP A 65 13.14 -9.62 4.53
C ASP A 65 12.35 -8.40 4.04
N ARG A 66 11.47 -7.90 4.91
CA ARG A 66 10.68 -6.68 4.68
C ARG A 66 11.38 -5.43 5.19
N ARG A 67 12.54 -5.57 5.83
CA ARG A 67 13.27 -4.44 6.38
C ARG A 67 13.80 -3.60 5.22
N SER A 68 13.55 -2.30 5.33
CA SER A 68 14.24 -1.30 4.53
C SER A 68 15.73 -1.31 4.88
N ASP A 69 16.60 -0.92 3.94
CA ASP A 69 18.04 -0.81 4.18
C ASP A 69 18.33 0.07 5.39
N ASN A 70 19.30 -0.29 6.22
CA ASN A 70 19.64 0.42 7.46
C ASN A 70 20.07 1.88 7.22
N THR A 71 20.32 2.30 5.97
CA THR A 71 20.61 3.68 5.58
C THR A 71 19.36 4.39 5.05
N TYR A 72 18.46 4.81 5.94
CA TYR A 72 17.29 5.60 5.52
C TYR A 72 17.70 7.01 5.11
N THR A 73 17.21 7.50 3.96
CA THR A 73 17.53 8.86 3.46
C THR A 73 17.24 9.95 4.49
N CYS A 74 16.17 9.80 5.29
CA CYS A 74 15.81 10.76 6.34
C CYS A 74 16.83 10.82 7.50
N GLN A 75 17.61 9.77 7.74
CA GLN A 75 18.65 9.76 8.77
C GLN A 75 19.93 10.49 8.32
N ASN A 76 20.12 10.67 7.02
CA ASN A 76 21.26 11.38 6.44
C ASN A 76 20.98 12.86 6.15
N LEU A 77 19.90 13.40 6.72
CA LEU A 77 19.54 14.81 6.55
C LEU A 77 20.47 15.70 7.37
N THR A 78 21.41 16.35 6.70
CA THR A 78 22.14 17.48 7.28
C THR A 78 21.22 18.70 7.39
N PRO A 79 21.48 19.65 8.31
CA PRO A 79 20.71 20.88 8.40
C PRO A 79 20.65 21.67 7.08
N GLU A 80 21.75 21.66 6.32
CA GLU A 80 21.86 22.28 5.00
C GLU A 80 20.96 21.58 3.97
N LEU A 81 21.07 20.25 3.87
CA LEU A 81 20.24 19.48 2.94
C LEU A 81 18.74 19.63 3.25
N ALA A 82 18.38 19.68 4.53
CA ALA A 82 17.00 19.93 4.94
C ALA A 82 16.50 21.31 4.51
N LEU A 83 17.36 22.34 4.56
CA LEU A 83 17.03 23.68 4.08
C LEU A 83 16.80 23.69 2.57
N ASP A 84 17.65 23.00 1.82
CA ASP A 84 17.54 22.93 0.36
C ASP A 84 16.28 22.17 -0.08
N ILE A 85 15.98 21.05 0.57
CA ILE A 85 14.72 20.31 0.35
C ILE A 85 13.51 21.21 0.65
N LYS A 86 13.53 22.00 1.73
CA LYS A 86 12.43 22.93 2.03
C LYS A 86 12.23 23.97 0.94
N LYS A 87 13.31 24.56 0.42
CA LYS A 87 13.26 25.53 -0.69
C LYS A 87 12.71 24.91 -1.95
N GLU A 88 13.22 23.74 -2.34
CA GLU A 88 12.75 22.99 -3.51
C GLU A 88 11.26 22.66 -3.39
N LEU A 89 10.81 22.17 -2.24
CA LEU A 89 9.39 21.87 -2.01
C LEU A 89 8.51 23.11 -2.06
N ASN A 90 8.96 24.25 -1.53
CA ASN A 90 8.21 25.49 -1.62
C ASN A 90 8.08 25.96 -3.08
N ASP A 91 9.16 25.88 -3.86
CA ASP A 91 9.15 26.23 -5.29
C ASP A 91 8.21 25.31 -6.08
N TYR A 92 8.31 23.99 -5.88
CA TYR A 92 7.42 23.02 -6.51
C TYR A 92 5.95 23.27 -6.17
N LYS A 93 5.63 23.50 -4.90
CA LYS A 93 4.26 23.79 -4.44
C LYS A 93 3.68 25.05 -5.05
N LEU A 94 4.52 26.05 -5.33
CA LEU A 94 4.10 27.33 -5.87
C LEU A 94 3.96 27.31 -7.40
N ASN A 95 4.93 26.72 -8.09
CA ASN A 95 5.07 26.87 -9.55
C ASN A 95 4.54 25.66 -10.34
N HIS A 96 4.58 24.47 -9.75
CA HIS A 96 4.36 23.21 -10.47
C HIS A 96 3.20 22.38 -9.94
N MET A 97 2.86 22.50 -8.66
CA MET A 97 1.79 21.72 -8.05
C MET A 97 0.42 22.32 -8.37
N HIS A 98 -0.39 21.59 -9.15
CA HIS A 98 -1.75 22.00 -9.48
C HIS A 98 -2.66 21.87 -8.25
N VAL A 99 -3.12 23.00 -7.72
CA VAL A 99 -4.06 23.04 -6.60
C VAL A 99 -5.29 23.85 -6.99
N HIS A 100 -6.47 23.28 -6.68
CA HIS A 100 -7.75 23.96 -6.89
C HIS A 100 -7.76 25.32 -6.15
N PRO A 101 -8.26 26.42 -6.75
CA PRO A 101 -8.17 27.76 -6.16
C PRO A 101 -8.68 27.85 -4.71
N GLN A 102 -9.79 27.19 -4.39
CA GLN A 102 -10.37 27.20 -3.04
C GLN A 102 -9.52 26.44 -2.00
N SER A 103 -8.67 25.53 -2.46
CA SER A 103 -7.81 24.69 -1.61
C SER A 103 -6.39 25.26 -1.48
N ARG A 104 -6.03 26.32 -2.21
CA ARG A 104 -4.65 26.87 -2.18
C ARG A 104 -4.19 27.26 -0.78
N GLN A 105 -5.09 27.79 0.04
CA GLN A 105 -4.84 28.13 1.45
C GLN A 105 -4.45 26.93 2.33
N LEU A 106 -4.77 25.70 1.90
CA LEU A 106 -4.44 24.47 2.62
C LEU A 106 -3.03 23.96 2.26
N THR A 107 -2.34 24.62 1.33
CA THR A 107 -0.99 24.22 0.91
C THR A 107 0.01 24.61 1.99
N HIS A 108 0.63 23.61 2.63
CA HIS A 108 1.60 23.83 3.70
C HIS A 108 2.98 24.24 3.14
N PHE A 109 3.41 25.48 3.42
CA PHE A 109 4.75 25.98 3.09
C PHE A 109 5.69 25.91 4.29
N PHE A 110 6.99 25.82 4.04
CA PHE A 110 8.02 25.86 5.06
C PHE A 110 8.56 27.30 5.23
N ILE A 111 8.81 27.72 6.47
CA ILE A 111 9.48 28.98 6.84
C ILE A 111 10.97 28.72 7.03
#